data_AF-A0A726QFE3-F1
#
_entry.id   AF-A0A726QFE3-F1
#
_cell.length_a   1.000
_cell.length_b   1.000
_cell.length_c   1.000
_cell.angle_alpha   90.00
_cell.angle_beta   90.00
_cell.angle_gamma   90.00
#
_symmetry.space_group_name_H-M   'P 1'
#
loop_
_entity.id
_entity.type
_entity.pdbx_description
1 polymer ?
#
loop_
_entity_poly.entity_id
_entity_poly.type
_entity_poly.pdbx_seq_one_letter_code
_entity_poly.pdbx_strand_id
1 'polypeptide(L)'
;AAVQTLREMNADNLRKVPADAPTAFIKPRWKPLVITPEGLDRKFYEICALSELKNALRSGDIWVKGSRQFRDFDDYLLPAEKFAALKREQALPLAINPNSDQYLEERLQLLDEQLATVTRLAKDNELPDAILTESGLKITPLDAAVPDRAQALIDQTSQLLPRIKITELLMDVDDWTGFSRHFTHLKDGAEAKDRTLLLSAILGDAINLGLTKMAESSPGLTYAKLSWLQAWHIRDETYSAALAELVNHQYRHAFAAHWGDG
;
A
#
# COMPACT_ATOMS: atom_id res chain seq x y z
N ALA A 1 -1.38 22.02 21.48
CA ALA A 1 -1.18 23.48 21.37
C ALA A 1 -1.46 23.99 19.96
N ALA A 2 -0.66 23.66 18.93
CA ALA A 2 -0.87 24.19 17.57
C ALA A 2 -2.26 23.94 16.97
N VAL A 3 -2.79 22.72 17.16
CA VAL A 3 -4.16 22.36 16.74
C VAL A 3 -5.22 23.20 17.46
N GLN A 4 -4.98 23.55 18.73
CA GLN A 4 -5.88 24.40 19.50
C GLN A 4 -5.87 25.84 18.96
N THR A 5 -4.69 26.39 18.69
CA THR A 5 -4.53 27.69 18.03
C THR A 5 -5.26 27.74 16.69
N LEU A 6 -5.17 26.69 15.87
CA LEU A 6 -5.93 26.62 14.61
C LEU A 6 -7.44 26.58 14.82
N ARG A 7 -7.93 25.85 15.83
CA ARG A 7 -9.37 25.81 16.17
C ARG A 7 -9.89 27.18 16.58
N GLU A 8 -9.16 27.89 17.43
CA GLU A 8 -9.49 29.25 17.88
C GLU A 8 -9.47 30.23 16.70
N MET A 9 -8.41 30.20 15.89
CA MET A 9 -8.32 31.04 14.69
C MET A 9 -9.47 30.82 13.71
N ASN A 10 -9.92 29.57 13.52
CA ASN A 10 -11.02 29.24 12.64
C ASN A 10 -12.39 29.60 13.24
N ALA A 11 -12.56 29.47 14.56
CA ALA A 11 -13.77 29.92 15.25
C ALA A 11 -13.96 31.45 15.18
N ASP A 12 -12.87 32.19 15.39
CA ASP A 12 -12.87 33.66 15.45
C ASP A 12 -12.62 34.33 14.08
N ASN A 13 -12.49 33.54 13.00
CA ASN A 13 -12.17 34.01 11.65
C ASN A 13 -10.92 34.92 11.57
N LEU A 14 -9.91 34.64 12.40
CA LEU A 14 -8.69 35.44 12.48
C LEU A 14 -7.89 35.38 11.18
N ARG A 15 -7.58 36.55 10.61
CA ARG A 15 -6.80 36.65 9.36
C ARG A 15 -5.29 36.46 9.56
N LYS A 16 -4.79 36.69 10.77
CA LYS A 16 -3.38 36.56 11.13
C LYS A 16 -3.20 35.49 12.20
N VAL A 17 -2.07 34.80 12.16
CA VAL A 17 -1.67 33.88 13.23
C VAL A 17 -1.26 34.71 14.46
N PRO A 18 -1.70 34.35 15.68
CA PRO A 18 -1.26 35.00 16.91
C PRO A 18 0.27 34.96 17.08
N ALA A 19 0.84 36.00 17.70
CA ALA A 19 2.30 36.09 17.88
C ALA A 19 2.85 35.06 18.89
N ASP A 20 2.00 34.57 19.79
CA ASP A 20 2.26 33.52 20.76
C ASP A 20 1.95 32.10 20.23
N ALA A 21 1.58 31.98 18.95
CA ALA A 21 1.32 30.69 18.35
C ALA A 21 2.55 29.77 18.45
N PRO A 22 2.37 28.49 18.83
CA PRO A 22 3.48 27.58 19.00
C PRO A 22 4.20 27.34 17.67
N THR A 23 5.53 27.39 17.68
CA THR A 23 6.35 27.19 16.46
C THR A 23 7.32 26.02 16.58
N ALA A 24 7.38 25.35 17.73
CA ALA A 24 8.33 24.26 18.01
C ALA A 24 8.18 23.05 17.08
N PHE A 25 6.98 22.80 16.54
CA PHE A 25 6.73 21.69 15.62
C PHE A 25 7.19 21.97 14.18
N ILE A 26 7.55 23.22 13.85
CA ILE A 26 7.90 23.64 12.49
C ILE A 26 9.30 23.14 12.14
N LYS A 27 9.36 22.08 11.32
CA LYS A 27 10.62 21.50 10.82
C LYS A 27 11.37 22.47 9.89
N PRO A 28 12.71 22.34 9.74
CA PRO A 28 13.52 23.26 8.94
C PRO A 28 13.00 23.52 7.52
N ARG A 29 12.45 22.49 6.85
CA ARG A 29 11.85 22.60 5.51
C ARG A 29 10.68 23.58 5.41
N TRP A 30 9.94 23.76 6.50
CA TRP A 30 8.75 24.61 6.54
C TRP A 30 9.08 26.04 6.96
N LYS A 31 10.18 26.25 7.70
CA LYS A 31 10.54 27.57 8.24
C LYS A 31 10.54 28.69 7.19
N PRO A 32 11.11 28.51 5.98
CA PRO A 32 11.11 29.57 4.95
C PRO A 32 9.72 29.93 4.41
N LEU A 33 8.74 29.02 4.52
CA LEU A 33 7.38 29.21 4.03
C LEU A 33 6.45 29.77 5.11
N VAL A 34 6.65 29.32 6.36
CA VAL A 34 5.79 29.65 7.49
C VAL A 34 6.20 30.96 8.18
N ILE A 35 7.51 31.23 8.26
CA ILE A 35 8.05 32.41 8.94
C ILE A 35 8.46 33.43 7.88
N THR A 36 7.73 34.53 7.79
CA THR A 36 8.00 35.63 6.86
C THR A 36 8.44 36.89 7.62
N PRO A 37 9.02 37.90 6.95
CA PRO A 37 9.37 39.17 7.59
C PRO A 37 8.17 39.90 8.22
N GLU A 38 6.95 39.61 7.76
CA GLU A 38 5.69 40.23 8.19
C GLU A 38 5.00 39.45 9.32
N GLY A 39 5.55 38.29 9.71
CA GLY A 39 5.02 37.41 10.75
C GLY A 39 4.87 35.96 10.29
N LEU A 40 3.95 35.22 10.92
CA LEU A 40 3.63 33.85 10.51
C LEU A 40 2.58 33.88 9.38
N ASP A 41 2.88 33.21 8.26
CA ASP A 41 1.91 33.04 7.18
C ASP A 41 0.82 32.05 7.61
N ARG A 42 -0.45 32.49 7.62
CA ARG A 42 -1.57 31.66 8.07
C ARG A 42 -1.72 30.37 7.26
N LYS A 43 -1.64 30.45 5.93
CA LYS A 43 -1.92 29.31 5.05
C LYS A 43 -0.83 28.26 5.22
N PHE A 44 0.43 28.69 5.20
CA PHE A 44 1.55 27.77 5.40
C PHE A 44 1.62 27.25 6.84
N TYR A 45 1.27 28.05 7.85
CA TYR A 45 1.18 27.58 9.23
C TYR A 45 0.15 26.46 9.40
N GLU A 46 -1.06 26.64 8.83
CA GLU A 46 -2.12 25.63 8.87
C GLU A 46 -1.74 24.34 8.13
N ILE A 47 -1.21 24.46 6.91
CA ILE A 47 -0.73 23.31 6.14
C ILE A 47 0.41 22.59 6.90
N CYS A 48 1.35 23.34 7.48
CA CYS A 48 2.46 22.79 8.23
C CYS A 48 1.97 22.02 9.46
N ALA A 49 1.08 22.62 10.26
CA ALA A 49 0.53 22.01 11.46
C ALA A 49 -0.23 20.70 11.16
N LEU A 50 -1.08 20.69 10.12
CA LEU A 50 -1.81 19.48 9.72
C LEU A 50 -0.88 18.42 9.12
N SER A 51 0.11 18.83 8.33
CA SER A 51 1.09 17.91 7.74
C SER A 51 1.99 17.26 8.80
N GLU A 52 2.49 18.03 9.76
CA GLU A 52 3.31 17.49 10.83
C GLU A 52 2.48 16.65 11.82
N LEU A 53 1.21 17.01 12.08
CA LEU A 53 0.29 16.15 12.83
C LEU A 53 0.07 14.80 12.13
N LYS A 54 -0.20 14.80 10.82
CA LYS A 54 -0.33 13.57 10.02
C LYS A 54 0.94 12.72 10.13
N ASN A 55 2.12 13.34 10.02
CA ASN A 55 3.39 12.63 10.12
C ASN A 55 3.61 12.04 11.51
N ALA A 56 3.31 12.80 12.57
CA ALA A 56 3.45 12.35 13.96
C ALA A 56 2.50 11.21 14.32
N LEU A 57 1.25 11.24 13.81
CA LEU A 57 0.31 10.13 13.93
C LEU A 57 0.80 8.89 13.18
N ARG A 58 1.45 9.08 12.02
CA ARG A 58 1.97 7.97 11.21
C ARG A 58 3.24 7.35 11.80
N SER A 59 4.11 8.15 12.43
CA SER A 59 5.31 7.65 13.12
C SER A 59 5.01 7.03 14.49
N GLY A 60 3.85 7.31 15.07
CA GLY A 60 3.50 6.90 16.42
C GLY A 60 4.00 7.86 17.51
N ASP A 61 4.60 9.00 17.13
CA ASP A 61 5.03 10.04 18.08
C ASP A 61 3.84 10.68 18.83
N ILE A 62 2.67 10.67 18.18
CA ILE A 62 1.40 11.10 18.75
C ILE A 62 0.38 9.98 18.53
N TRP A 63 -0.44 9.72 19.54
CA TRP A 63 -1.54 8.77 19.49
C TRP A 63 -2.86 9.44 19.88
N VAL A 64 -3.95 8.79 19.52
CA VAL A 64 -5.31 9.24 19.85
C VAL A 64 -5.94 8.22 20.77
N LYS A 65 -6.22 8.64 22.01
CA LYS A 65 -6.89 7.80 23.00
C LYS A 65 -8.21 7.26 22.45
N GLY A 66 -8.35 5.93 22.43
CA GLY A 66 -9.53 5.24 21.89
C GLY A 66 -9.51 4.97 20.39
N SER A 67 -8.49 5.45 19.65
CA SER A 67 -8.32 5.09 18.24
C SER A 67 -7.75 3.68 18.11
N ARG A 68 -8.33 2.87 17.22
CA ARG A 68 -7.77 1.57 16.82
C ARG A 68 -6.63 1.71 15.81
N GLN A 69 -6.64 2.79 15.01
CA GLN A 69 -5.66 3.03 13.94
C GLN A 69 -4.42 3.79 14.45
N PHE A 70 -4.60 4.73 15.37
CA PHE A 70 -3.54 5.58 15.93
C PHE A 70 -3.44 5.36 17.44
N ARG A 71 -3.21 4.09 17.82
CA ARG A 71 -3.12 3.69 19.22
C ARG A 71 -1.73 4.02 19.78
N ASP A 72 -1.63 4.08 21.10
CA ASP A 72 -0.33 4.25 21.77
C ASP A 72 0.60 3.10 21.38
N PHE A 73 1.85 3.40 21.06
CA PHE A 73 2.83 2.36 20.73
C PHE A 73 3.08 1.44 21.92
N ASP A 74 3.12 2.01 23.13
CA ASP A 74 3.37 1.26 24.37
C ASP A 74 2.24 0.27 24.69
N ASP A 75 1.01 0.51 24.21
CA ASP A 75 -0.13 -0.41 24.35
C ASP A 75 0.08 -1.73 23.57
N TYR A 76 0.94 -1.74 22.56
CA TYR A 76 1.30 -2.96 21.82
C TYR A 76 2.44 -3.74 22.48
N LEU A 77 3.19 -3.09 23.37
CA LEU A 77 4.32 -3.71 24.04
C LEU A 77 3.86 -4.47 25.29
N LEU A 78 4.65 -5.46 25.65
CA LEU A 78 4.47 -6.13 26.93
C LEU A 78 4.88 -5.15 28.05
N PRO A 79 4.05 -4.94 29.11
CA PRO A 79 4.39 -4.02 30.19
C PRO A 79 5.77 -4.33 30.77
N ALA A 80 6.57 -3.30 31.04
CA ALA A 80 7.97 -3.44 31.47
C ALA A 80 8.13 -4.37 32.69
N GLU A 81 7.21 -4.29 33.65
CA GLU A 81 7.21 -5.16 34.83
C GLU A 81 6.97 -6.64 34.47
N LYS A 82 6.00 -6.89 33.58
CA LYS A 82 5.71 -8.24 33.07
C LYS A 82 6.89 -8.78 32.28
N PHE A 83 7.57 -7.93 31.51
CA PHE A 83 8.76 -8.31 30.74
C PHE A 83 9.90 -8.68 31.67
N ALA A 84 10.15 -7.87 32.70
CA ALA A 84 11.17 -8.14 33.71
C ALA A 84 10.89 -9.43 34.50
N ALA A 85 9.63 -9.74 34.78
CA ALA A 85 9.23 -11.01 35.39
C ALA A 85 9.53 -12.20 34.46
N LEU A 86 9.03 -12.18 33.22
CA LEU A 86 9.25 -13.25 32.24
C LEU A 86 10.74 -13.46 31.94
N LYS A 87 11.53 -12.39 31.89
CA LYS A 87 12.98 -12.46 31.69
C LYS A 87 13.70 -13.13 32.87
N ARG A 88 13.32 -12.81 34.11
CA ARG A 88 13.87 -13.47 35.32
C ARG A 88 13.52 -14.94 35.39
N GLU A 89 12.31 -15.30 34.97
CA GLU A 89 11.80 -16.67 34.95
C GLU A 89 12.27 -17.48 33.73
N GLN A 90 13.05 -16.88 32.82
CA GLN A 90 13.44 -17.48 31.54
C GLN A 90 12.24 -18.02 30.72
N ALA A 91 11.07 -17.42 30.91
CA ALA A 91 9.80 -17.85 30.32
C ALA A 91 9.34 -16.95 29.17
N LEU A 92 10.27 -16.21 28.55
CA LEU A 92 9.96 -15.40 27.36
C LEU A 92 9.56 -16.34 26.22
N PRO A 93 8.41 -16.11 25.56
CA PRO A 93 7.91 -16.96 24.47
C PRO A 93 8.66 -16.66 23.16
N LEU A 94 9.98 -16.78 23.18
CA LEU A 94 10.85 -16.58 22.04
C LEU A 94 11.40 -17.94 21.61
N ALA A 95 11.27 -18.26 20.33
CA ALA A 95 11.84 -19.47 19.73
C ALA A 95 13.35 -19.35 19.45
N ILE A 96 13.99 -18.31 20.00
CA ILE A 96 15.39 -17.97 19.78
C ILE A 96 16.10 -17.74 21.12
N ASN A 97 17.42 -17.77 21.09
CA ASN A 97 18.24 -17.42 22.25
C ASN A 97 17.99 -15.95 22.65
N PRO A 98 17.52 -15.66 23.88
CA PRO A 98 17.26 -14.30 24.34
C PRO A 98 18.54 -13.52 24.68
N ASN A 99 19.72 -14.17 24.69
CA ASN A 99 21.01 -13.50 24.80
C ASN A 99 21.41 -12.97 23.41
N SER A 100 21.47 -11.64 23.28
CA SER A 100 21.75 -10.97 22.01
C SER A 100 23.10 -11.37 21.42
N ASP A 101 24.14 -11.43 22.27
CA ASP A 101 25.51 -11.62 21.81
C ASP A 101 25.69 -13.05 21.30
N GLN A 102 25.15 -14.01 22.07
CA GLN A 102 25.18 -15.42 21.69
C GLN A 102 24.31 -15.69 20.45
N TYR A 103 23.12 -15.10 20.36
CA TYR A 103 22.27 -15.22 19.18
C TYR A 103 22.96 -14.67 17.92
N LEU A 104 23.62 -13.53 18.03
CA LEU A 104 24.37 -12.94 16.91
C LEU A 104 25.56 -13.81 16.50
N GLU A 105 26.31 -14.32 17.47
CA GLU A 105 27.43 -15.24 17.21
C GLU A 105 26.93 -16.50 16.47
N GLU A 106 25.87 -17.14 16.96
CA GLU A 106 25.25 -18.32 16.32
C GLU A 106 24.79 -18.01 14.89
N ARG A 107 24.20 -16.83 14.64
CA ARG A 107 23.73 -16.43 13.31
C ARG A 107 24.84 -16.09 12.34
N LEU A 108 25.89 -15.44 12.81
CA LEU A 108 27.08 -15.13 12.01
C LEU A 108 27.83 -16.41 11.64
N GLN A 109 27.99 -17.33 12.60
CA GLN A 109 28.59 -18.62 12.32
C GLN A 109 27.78 -19.41 11.29
N LEU A 110 26.45 -19.50 11.45
CA LEU A 110 25.59 -20.16 10.47
C LEU A 110 25.70 -19.50 9.09
N LEU A 111 25.75 -18.16 9.04
CA LEU A 111 25.92 -17.43 7.79
C LEU A 111 27.24 -17.80 7.10
N ASP A 112 28.35 -17.83 7.84
CA ASP A 112 29.66 -18.20 7.30
C ASP A 112 29.66 -19.65 6.78
N GLU A 113 29.06 -20.59 7.51
CA GLU A 113 28.90 -21.98 7.09
C GLU A 113 28.07 -22.11 5.80
N GLN A 114 26.97 -21.38 5.70
CA GLN A 114 26.12 -21.38 4.51
C GLN A 114 26.81 -20.70 3.33
N LEU A 115 27.52 -19.60 3.53
CA LEU A 115 28.29 -18.92 2.48
C LEU A 115 29.41 -19.81 1.95
N ALA A 116 30.12 -20.53 2.82
CA ALA A 116 31.13 -21.50 2.41
C ALA A 116 30.51 -22.64 1.57
N THR A 117 29.35 -23.13 1.99
CA THR A 117 28.59 -24.16 1.26
C THR A 117 28.15 -23.67 -0.12
N VAL A 118 27.51 -22.49 -0.19
CA VAL A 118 27.07 -21.86 -1.44
C VAL A 118 28.25 -21.61 -2.36
N THR A 119 29.38 -21.11 -1.85
CA THR A 119 30.59 -20.86 -2.65
C THR A 119 31.13 -22.14 -3.29
N ARG A 120 31.15 -23.25 -2.54
CA ARG A 120 31.56 -24.55 -3.06
C ARG A 120 30.62 -25.03 -4.17
N LEU A 121 29.31 -25.05 -3.90
CA LEU A 121 28.29 -25.48 -4.87
C LEU A 121 28.28 -24.58 -6.11
N ALA A 122 28.48 -23.27 -5.96
CA ALA A 122 28.55 -22.33 -7.06
C ALA A 122 29.72 -22.63 -8.00
N LYS A 123 30.89 -22.94 -7.43
CA LYS A 123 32.10 -23.27 -8.19
C LYS A 123 31.91 -24.53 -9.04
N ASP A 124 31.24 -25.53 -8.48
CA ASP A 124 31.01 -26.82 -9.13
C ASP A 124 29.72 -26.82 -9.98
N ASN A 125 29.02 -25.67 -10.04
CA ASN A 125 27.73 -25.49 -10.73
C ASN A 125 26.62 -26.45 -10.24
N GLU A 126 26.63 -26.73 -8.94
CA GLU A 126 25.73 -27.64 -8.22
C GLU A 126 24.74 -26.90 -7.30
N LEU A 127 24.60 -25.58 -7.46
CA LEU A 127 23.60 -24.84 -6.70
C LEU A 127 22.19 -25.33 -7.05
N PRO A 128 21.34 -25.66 -6.05
CA PRO A 128 19.95 -26.00 -6.30
C PRO A 128 19.22 -24.77 -6.82
N ASP A 129 18.49 -24.93 -7.93
CA ASP A 129 17.64 -23.90 -8.54
C ASP A 129 18.35 -22.57 -8.82
N ALA A 130 19.67 -22.57 -8.96
CA ALA A 130 20.45 -21.37 -9.23
C ALA A 130 21.73 -21.69 -10.01
N ILE A 131 22.15 -20.75 -10.86
CA ILE A 131 23.40 -20.82 -11.60
C ILE A 131 24.07 -19.45 -11.53
N LEU A 132 25.37 -19.42 -11.23
CA LEU A 132 26.20 -18.22 -11.33
C LEU A 132 26.85 -18.17 -12.71
N THR A 133 26.47 -17.18 -13.50
CA THR A 133 26.99 -16.92 -14.85
C THR A 133 27.79 -15.62 -14.88
N GLU A 134 28.49 -15.33 -15.97
CA GLU A 134 29.21 -14.05 -16.16
C GLU A 134 28.28 -12.82 -16.09
N SER A 135 26.99 -12.99 -16.44
CA SER A 135 25.97 -11.94 -16.34
C SER A 135 25.31 -11.86 -14.96
N GLY A 136 25.72 -12.70 -14.01
CA GLY A 136 25.24 -12.72 -12.62
C GLY A 136 24.51 -14.00 -12.22
N LEU A 137 23.75 -13.91 -11.12
CA LEU A 137 22.96 -14.99 -10.57
C LEU A 137 21.66 -15.18 -11.37
N LYS A 138 21.47 -16.38 -11.92
CA LYS A 138 20.21 -16.81 -12.51
C LYS A 138 19.53 -17.79 -11.57
N ILE A 139 18.31 -17.48 -11.13
CA ILE A 139 17.47 -18.36 -10.32
C ILE A 139 16.50 -19.10 -11.26
N THR A 140 16.40 -20.41 -11.10
CA THR A 140 15.43 -21.24 -11.81
C THR A 140 14.02 -20.87 -11.33
N PRO A 141 13.07 -20.59 -12.25
CA PRO A 141 11.69 -20.39 -11.86
C PRO A 141 11.16 -21.60 -11.10
N LEU A 142 10.32 -21.36 -10.09
CA LEU A 142 9.63 -22.45 -9.39
C LEU A 142 8.76 -23.21 -10.41
N ASP A 143 8.90 -24.54 -10.41
CA ASP A 143 7.98 -25.39 -11.15
C ASP A 143 6.58 -25.27 -10.52
N ALA A 144 5.56 -25.16 -11.38
CA ALA A 144 4.19 -25.15 -10.93
C ALA A 144 3.86 -26.50 -10.29
N ALA A 145 3.70 -26.54 -8.97
CA ALA A 145 3.31 -27.73 -8.21
C ALA A 145 1.81 -28.06 -8.36
N VAL A 146 1.26 -27.93 -9.56
CA VAL A 146 -0.15 -28.26 -9.86
C VAL A 146 -0.21 -29.74 -10.24
N PRO A 147 -0.93 -30.60 -9.49
CA PRO A 147 -1.07 -32.00 -9.86
C PRO A 147 -1.71 -32.15 -11.24
N ASP A 148 -1.27 -33.13 -12.05
CA ASP A 148 -1.78 -33.35 -13.41
C ASP A 148 -3.32 -33.44 -13.47
N ARG A 149 -3.94 -34.05 -12.46
CA ARG A 149 -5.40 -34.14 -12.34
C ARG A 149 -6.07 -32.77 -12.16
N ALA A 150 -5.44 -31.85 -11.43
CA ALA A 150 -5.93 -30.50 -11.26
C ALA A 150 -5.80 -29.72 -12.57
N GLN A 151 -4.68 -29.87 -13.29
CA GLN A 151 -4.51 -29.24 -14.61
C GLN A 151 -5.57 -29.73 -15.61
N ALA A 152 -5.82 -31.04 -15.68
CA ALA A 152 -6.87 -31.59 -16.53
C ALA A 152 -8.27 -31.02 -16.23
N LEU A 153 -8.57 -30.76 -14.96
CA LEU A 153 -9.83 -30.13 -14.54
C LEU A 153 -9.87 -28.63 -14.91
N ILE A 154 -8.77 -27.90 -14.75
CA ILE A 154 -8.65 -26.50 -15.18
C ILE A 154 -8.91 -26.39 -16.68
N ASP A 155 -8.32 -27.27 -17.49
CA ASP A 155 -8.48 -27.26 -18.94
C ASP A 155 -9.93 -27.54 -19.35
N GLN A 156 -10.56 -28.55 -18.74
CA GLN A 156 -11.98 -28.87 -18.97
C GLN A 156 -12.89 -27.70 -18.57
N THR A 157 -12.66 -27.09 -17.41
CA THR A 157 -13.46 -25.97 -16.92
C THR A 157 -13.29 -24.74 -17.81
N SER A 158 -12.06 -24.46 -18.26
CA SER A 158 -11.74 -23.34 -19.14
C SER A 158 -12.42 -23.48 -20.52
N GLN A 159 -12.59 -24.71 -21.01
CA GLN A 159 -13.32 -24.97 -22.26
C GLN A 159 -14.82 -24.68 -22.16
N LEU A 160 -15.40 -24.67 -20.96
CA LEU A 160 -16.81 -24.31 -20.74
C LEU A 160 -17.04 -22.80 -20.72
N LEU A 161 -15.97 -22.00 -20.55
CA LEU A 161 -16.06 -20.55 -20.47
C LEU A 161 -15.98 -19.90 -21.87
N PRO A 162 -16.83 -18.92 -22.17
CA PRO A 162 -16.77 -18.19 -23.43
C PRO A 162 -15.48 -17.35 -23.51
N ARG A 163 -14.94 -17.21 -24.73
CA ARG A 163 -13.85 -16.26 -25.00
C ARG A 163 -14.44 -14.86 -25.14
N ILE A 164 -14.34 -14.06 -24.09
CA ILE A 164 -14.79 -12.66 -24.04
C ILE A 164 -13.59 -11.72 -23.97
N LYS A 165 -13.74 -10.49 -24.48
CA LYS A 165 -12.69 -9.48 -24.31
C LYS A 165 -12.66 -9.04 -22.85
N ILE A 166 -11.47 -8.85 -22.29
CA ILE A 166 -11.34 -8.45 -20.88
C ILE A 166 -12.05 -7.12 -20.58
N THR A 167 -12.12 -6.20 -21.55
CA THR A 167 -12.88 -4.95 -21.41
C THR A 167 -14.39 -5.16 -21.38
N GLU A 168 -14.91 -6.17 -22.07
CA GLU A 168 -16.32 -6.56 -22.01
C GLU A 168 -16.63 -7.20 -20.66
N LEU A 169 -15.76 -8.10 -20.17
CA LEU A 169 -15.87 -8.66 -18.82
C LEU A 169 -15.89 -7.56 -17.74
N LEU A 170 -15.02 -6.56 -17.87
CA LEU A 170 -14.97 -5.43 -16.94
C LEU A 170 -16.26 -4.58 -17.01
N MET A 171 -16.86 -4.43 -18.20
CA MET A 171 -18.16 -3.77 -18.33
C MET A 171 -19.27 -4.56 -17.65
N ASP A 172 -19.31 -5.89 -17.79
CA ASP A 172 -20.30 -6.73 -17.12
C ASP A 172 -20.16 -6.62 -15.59
N VAL A 173 -18.93 -6.67 -15.08
CA VAL A 173 -18.66 -6.50 -13.64
C VAL A 173 -19.04 -5.09 -13.16
N ASP A 174 -18.81 -4.06 -13.98
CA ASP A 174 -19.29 -2.72 -13.68
C ASP A 174 -20.82 -2.64 -13.68
N ASP A 175 -21.52 -3.30 -14.59
CA ASP A 175 -22.98 -3.32 -14.60
C ASP A 175 -23.55 -4.06 -13.36
N TRP A 176 -22.83 -5.04 -12.81
CA TRP A 176 -23.24 -5.76 -11.59
C TRP A 176 -22.98 -4.99 -10.30
N THR A 177 -21.89 -4.23 -10.25
CA THR A 177 -21.38 -3.62 -9.00
C THR A 177 -21.49 -2.10 -8.98
N GLY A 178 -21.54 -1.49 -10.16
CA GLY A 178 -21.46 -0.05 -10.39
C GLY A 178 -20.17 0.57 -9.89
N PHE A 179 -19.06 -0.17 -9.83
CA PHE A 179 -17.81 0.31 -9.21
C PHE A 179 -17.24 1.54 -9.92
N SER A 180 -17.51 1.72 -11.23
CA SER A 180 -16.99 2.83 -12.03
C SER A 180 -17.47 4.20 -11.54
N ARG A 181 -18.61 4.28 -10.84
CA ARG A 181 -19.15 5.51 -10.25
C ARG A 181 -18.19 6.21 -9.29
N HIS A 182 -17.26 5.45 -8.71
CA HIS A 182 -16.26 5.99 -7.77
C HIS A 182 -15.14 6.77 -8.46
N PHE A 183 -14.95 6.61 -9.77
CA PHE A 183 -13.96 7.33 -10.56
C PHE A 183 -14.52 8.68 -11.02
N THR A 184 -14.76 9.55 -10.05
CA THR A 184 -15.33 10.88 -10.27
C THR A 184 -14.28 11.90 -10.70
N HIS A 185 -14.71 12.87 -11.50
CA HIS A 185 -13.89 13.96 -11.97
C HIS A 185 -13.47 14.87 -10.80
N LEU A 186 -12.18 15.22 -10.73
CA LEU A 186 -11.57 15.90 -9.59
C LEU A 186 -12.22 17.25 -9.23
N LYS A 187 -12.79 17.96 -10.21
CA LYS A 187 -13.27 19.33 -10.01
C LYS A 187 -14.73 19.41 -9.56
N ASP A 188 -15.60 18.60 -10.15
CA ASP A 188 -17.06 18.71 -10.05
C ASP A 188 -17.71 17.41 -9.55
N GLY A 189 -16.93 16.34 -9.35
CA GLY A 189 -17.42 15.05 -8.87
C GLY A 189 -18.23 14.27 -9.91
N ALA A 190 -18.24 14.69 -11.18
CA ALA A 190 -19.00 14.01 -12.22
C ALA A 190 -18.40 12.64 -12.57
N GLU A 191 -19.23 11.65 -12.87
CA GLU A 191 -18.76 10.33 -13.34
C GLU A 191 -18.08 10.42 -14.71
N ALA A 192 -17.21 9.46 -15.00
CA ALA A 192 -16.59 9.33 -16.32
C ALA A 192 -17.66 9.00 -17.38
N LYS A 193 -17.83 9.90 -18.36
CA LYS A 193 -18.83 9.70 -19.44
C LYS A 193 -18.53 8.51 -20.34
N ASP A 194 -17.25 8.22 -20.55
CA ASP A 194 -16.78 7.13 -21.39
C ASP A 194 -16.24 6.00 -20.50
N ARG A 195 -17.11 5.04 -20.19
CA ARG A 195 -16.79 3.86 -19.37
C ARG A 195 -15.70 3.00 -20.02
N THR A 196 -15.74 2.83 -21.33
CA THR A 196 -14.74 2.03 -22.06
C THR A 196 -13.35 2.66 -21.96
N LEU A 197 -13.25 3.98 -22.08
CA LEU A 197 -12.00 4.72 -21.88
C LEU A 197 -11.49 4.58 -20.43
N LEU A 198 -12.39 4.68 -19.45
CA LEU A 198 -12.06 4.50 -18.03
C LEU A 198 -11.51 3.09 -17.75
N LEU A 199 -12.24 2.06 -18.18
CA LEU A 199 -11.84 0.66 -17.97
C LEU A 199 -10.54 0.32 -18.70
N SER A 200 -10.28 0.94 -19.86
CA SER A 200 -9.01 0.76 -20.58
C SER A 200 -7.83 1.39 -19.83
N ALA A 201 -8.03 2.56 -19.21
CA ALA A 201 -7.01 3.19 -18.36
C ALA A 201 -6.72 2.35 -17.11
N ILE A 202 -7.77 1.90 -16.42
CA ILE A 202 -7.66 1.02 -15.24
C ILE A 202 -6.93 -0.28 -15.59
N LEU A 203 -7.29 -0.91 -16.72
CA LEU A 203 -6.62 -2.11 -17.19
C LEU A 203 -5.14 -1.86 -17.46
N GLY A 204 -4.79 -0.74 -18.10
CA GLY A 204 -3.42 -0.37 -18.40
C GLY A 204 -2.54 -0.25 -17.15
N ASP A 205 -3.10 0.29 -16.07
CA ASP A 205 -2.47 0.34 -14.76
C ASP A 205 -2.36 -1.07 -14.13
N ALA A 206 -3.46 -1.83 -14.13
CA ALA A 206 -3.56 -3.13 -13.46
C ALA A 206 -2.60 -4.21 -14.01
N ILE A 207 -2.35 -4.22 -15.32
CA ILE A 207 -1.44 -5.20 -15.95
C ILE A 207 -0.03 -4.65 -16.20
N ASN A 208 0.33 -3.51 -15.60
CA ASN A 208 1.62 -2.83 -15.79
C ASN A 208 1.97 -2.58 -17.27
N LEU A 209 0.97 -2.45 -18.14
CA LEU A 209 1.16 -2.21 -19.57
C LEU A 209 1.44 -0.72 -19.85
N GLY A 210 0.82 0.16 -19.05
CA GLY A 210 0.90 1.60 -19.20
C GLY A 210 0.06 2.14 -20.36
N LEU A 211 -0.25 3.44 -20.31
CA LEU A 211 -1.21 4.07 -21.22
C LEU A 211 -0.73 4.12 -22.69
N THR A 212 0.58 4.20 -22.93
CA THR A 212 1.14 4.26 -24.29
C THR A 212 0.88 2.97 -25.05
N LYS A 213 1.29 1.84 -24.48
CA LYS A 213 1.07 0.51 -25.08
C LYS A 213 -0.42 0.15 -25.12
N MET A 214 -1.20 0.62 -24.13
CA MET A 214 -2.65 0.44 -24.15
C MET A 214 -3.29 1.16 -25.34
N ALA A 215 -2.87 2.39 -25.65
CA ALA A 215 -3.35 3.12 -26.82
C ALA A 215 -2.96 2.44 -28.14
N GLU A 216 -1.75 1.90 -28.24
CA GLU A 216 -1.29 1.16 -29.43
C GLU A 216 -2.06 -0.15 -29.64
N SER A 217 -2.45 -0.81 -28.55
CA SER A 217 -3.11 -2.12 -28.58
C SER A 217 -4.64 -2.04 -28.75
N SER A 218 -5.22 -0.83 -28.64
CA SER A 218 -6.67 -0.67 -28.57
C SER A 218 -7.19 0.28 -29.66
N PRO A 219 -7.95 -0.22 -30.64
CA PRO A 219 -8.49 0.59 -31.73
C PRO A 219 -9.33 1.77 -31.22
N GLY A 220 -9.05 2.99 -31.72
CA GLY A 220 -9.83 4.20 -31.41
C GLY A 220 -9.43 4.94 -30.13
N LEU A 221 -8.48 4.39 -29.36
CA LEU A 221 -7.92 5.00 -28.16
C LEU A 221 -6.63 5.77 -28.49
N THR A 222 -6.40 6.88 -27.80
CA THR A 222 -5.14 7.64 -27.91
C THR A 222 -4.57 7.87 -26.53
N TYR A 223 -3.23 7.94 -26.44
CA TYR A 223 -2.55 8.24 -25.19
C TYR A 223 -3.10 9.52 -24.53
N ALA A 224 -3.34 10.57 -25.33
CA ALA A 224 -3.87 11.84 -24.83
C ALA A 224 -5.23 11.68 -24.13
N LYS A 225 -6.14 10.87 -24.68
CA LYS A 225 -7.45 10.60 -24.06
C LYS A 225 -7.30 9.83 -22.75
N LEU A 226 -6.47 8.78 -22.75
CA LEU A 226 -6.22 7.94 -21.58
C LEU A 226 -5.55 8.74 -20.45
N SER A 227 -4.51 9.50 -20.78
CA SER A 227 -3.76 10.31 -19.82
C SER A 227 -4.62 11.41 -19.21
N TRP A 228 -5.47 12.06 -20.02
CA TRP A 228 -6.43 13.04 -19.52
C TRP A 228 -7.44 12.37 -18.57
N LEU A 229 -8.04 11.25 -18.97
CA LEU A 229 -9.01 10.57 -18.11
C LEU A 229 -8.37 10.13 -16.79
N GLN A 230 -7.17 9.52 -16.83
CA GLN A 230 -6.46 9.09 -15.63
C GLN A 230 -6.20 10.28 -14.69
N ALA A 231 -5.67 11.39 -15.22
CA ALA A 231 -5.34 12.56 -14.40
C ALA A 231 -6.56 13.17 -13.67
N TRP A 232 -7.74 13.11 -14.27
CA TRP A 232 -8.95 13.74 -13.71
C TRP A 232 -9.84 12.77 -12.92
N HIS A 233 -9.84 11.48 -13.22
CA HIS A 233 -10.78 10.50 -12.65
C HIS A 233 -10.13 9.42 -11.79
N ILE A 234 -8.83 9.13 -11.93
CA ILE A 234 -8.16 8.00 -11.27
C ILE A 234 -7.22 8.51 -10.17
N ARG A 235 -7.43 8.03 -8.94
CA ARG A 235 -6.63 8.33 -7.73
C ARG A 235 -6.65 7.13 -6.78
N ASP A 236 -5.76 7.11 -5.80
CA ASP A 236 -5.71 6.04 -4.79
C ASP A 236 -7.05 5.87 -4.05
N GLU A 237 -7.74 6.99 -3.75
CA GLU A 237 -9.03 6.95 -3.06
C GLU A 237 -10.15 6.38 -3.95
N THR A 238 -10.11 6.64 -5.26
CA THR A 238 -11.12 6.10 -6.19
C THR A 238 -10.93 4.60 -6.39
N TYR A 239 -9.68 4.14 -6.48
CA TYR A 239 -9.37 2.71 -6.48
C TYR A 239 -9.82 2.02 -5.19
N SER A 240 -9.52 2.62 -4.04
CA SER A 240 -9.90 2.06 -2.74
C SER A 240 -11.42 1.93 -2.60
N ALA A 241 -12.18 2.94 -3.03
CA ALA A 241 -13.64 2.92 -3.01
C ALA A 241 -14.23 1.89 -3.99
N ALA A 242 -13.72 1.85 -5.22
CA ALA A 242 -14.13 0.84 -6.21
C ALA A 242 -13.84 -0.58 -5.74
N LEU A 243 -12.66 -0.82 -5.17
CA LEU A 243 -12.28 -2.13 -4.62
C LEU A 243 -13.23 -2.54 -3.48
N ALA A 244 -13.57 -1.62 -2.57
CA ALA A 244 -14.53 -1.91 -1.52
C ALA A 244 -15.89 -2.37 -2.08
N GLU A 245 -16.36 -1.75 -3.16
CA GLU A 245 -17.60 -2.14 -3.83
C GLU A 245 -17.52 -3.56 -4.41
N LEU A 246 -16.43 -3.89 -5.10
CA LEU A 246 -16.19 -5.22 -5.66
C LEU A 246 -16.14 -6.29 -4.57
N VAL A 247 -15.38 -6.03 -3.50
CA VAL A 247 -15.23 -6.93 -2.36
C VAL A 247 -16.58 -7.15 -1.66
N ASN A 248 -17.34 -6.08 -1.43
CA ASN A 248 -18.68 -6.19 -0.83
C ASN A 248 -19.64 -6.99 -1.70
N HIS A 249 -19.57 -6.86 -3.02
CA HIS A 249 -20.37 -7.66 -3.95
C HIS A 249 -19.96 -9.13 -3.91
N GLN A 250 -18.64 -9.42 -3.91
CA GLN A 250 -18.11 -10.77 -3.82
C GLN A 250 -18.57 -11.48 -2.54
N TYR A 251 -18.53 -10.81 -1.39
CA TYR A 251 -18.99 -11.37 -0.10
C TYR A 251 -20.48 -11.74 -0.09
N ARG A 252 -21.31 -11.10 -0.93
CA ARG A 252 -22.74 -11.42 -1.04
C ARG A 252 -23.02 -12.58 -1.99
N HIS A 253 -22.05 -13.00 -2.78
CA HIS A 253 -22.24 -14.08 -3.75
C HIS A 253 -22.40 -15.42 -3.03
N ALA A 254 -23.37 -16.23 -3.44
CA ALA A 254 -23.67 -17.52 -2.78
C ALA A 254 -22.43 -18.44 -2.70
N PHE A 255 -21.54 -18.35 -3.69
CA PHE A 255 -20.31 -19.14 -3.73
C PHE A 255 -19.27 -18.72 -2.68
N ALA A 256 -19.29 -17.46 -2.20
CA ALA A 256 -18.34 -16.98 -1.21
C ALA A 256 -18.46 -17.76 0.12
N ALA A 257 -19.66 -18.26 0.45
CA ALA A 257 -19.88 -19.10 1.63
C ALA A 257 -19.08 -20.42 1.62
N HIS A 258 -18.60 -20.87 0.44
CA HIS A 258 -17.80 -22.09 0.32
C HIS A 258 -16.29 -21.85 0.51
N TRP A 259 -15.83 -20.60 0.49
CA TRP A 259 -14.41 -20.24 0.55
C TRP A 259 -13.95 -19.76 1.94
N GLY A 260 -14.82 -19.80 2.94
CA GLY A 260 -14.53 -19.39 4.32
C GLY A 260 -14.75 -17.89 4.58
N ASP A 261 -14.29 -17.41 5.75
CA ASP A 261 -14.48 -16.02 6.20
C ASP A 261 -13.51 -15.01 5.55
N GLY A 262 -12.71 -15.45 4.56
CA GLY A 262 -11.62 -14.68 3.95
C GLY A 262 -10.27 -15.01 4.56
#